data_AF-A0A3M0ZDK7-F1
#
_entry.id   AF-A0A3M0ZDK7-F1
#
_cell.length_a   1.000
_cell.length_b   1.000
_cell.length_c   1.000
_cell.angle_alpha   90.00
_cell.angle_beta   90.00
_cell.angle_gamma   90.00
#
_symmetry.space_group_name_H-M   'P 1'
#
loop_
_entity.id
_entity.type
_entity.pdbx_description
1 polymer ?
#
loop_
_entity_poly.entity_id
_entity_poly.type
_entity_poly.pdbx_seq_one_letter_code
_entity_poly.pdbx_strand_id
1 'polypeptide(L)'
;YALRLPAAPLVAAEAAGIRIDPLRLAEDFERLAAAHDLVVVEGAGGLLVPIAPNFTYRDLARRLSLPVIVVVGSRLGCVNHALLTLEAIERERLRAHGYIVNCLEKGERAKTEAAANARLIARFTTQRSLGSFPFAEKKELASNERLAELAERHLEVGAIV
;
A
#
# COMPACT_ATOMS: atom_id res chain seq x y z
N TYR A 1 -4.66 -8.38 15.29
CA TYR A 1 -4.58 -7.43 16.43
C TYR A 1 -5.40 -6.19 16.11
N ALA A 2 -6.02 -5.55 17.10
CA ALA A 2 -6.71 -4.27 16.94
C ALA A 2 -6.40 -3.39 18.16
N LEU A 3 -5.85 -2.20 17.93
CA LEU A 3 -5.33 -1.31 18.98
C LEU A 3 -6.05 0.04 18.91
N ARG A 4 -6.26 0.69 20.06
CA ARG A 4 -7.08 1.91 20.15
C ARG A 4 -6.34 3.20 19.82
N LEU A 5 -5.03 3.25 20.08
CA LEU A 5 -4.23 4.46 19.86
C LEU A 5 -3.97 4.65 18.36
N PRO A 6 -4.32 5.80 17.74
CA PRO A 6 -4.03 6.07 16.34
C PRO A 6 -2.56 6.48 16.16
N ALA A 7 -1.66 5.53 16.34
CA ALA A 7 -0.21 5.68 16.21
C ALA A 7 0.39 4.53 15.40
N ALA A 8 1.70 4.58 15.15
CA ALA A 8 2.42 3.44 14.58
C ALA A 8 2.16 2.17 15.41
N PRO A 9 2.06 0.97 14.79
CA PRO A 9 1.62 -0.24 15.48
C PRO A 9 2.43 -0.58 16.74
N LEU A 10 3.77 -0.44 16.68
CA LEU A 10 4.61 -0.68 17.85
C LEU A 10 4.26 0.26 19.02
N VAL A 11 4.10 1.56 18.75
CA VAL A 11 3.72 2.56 19.77
C VAL A 11 2.33 2.26 20.34
N ALA A 12 1.37 1.91 19.48
CA ALA A 12 0.02 1.57 19.92
C ALA A 12 -0.02 0.28 20.76
N ALA A 13 0.85 -0.68 20.45
CA ALA A 13 0.94 -1.94 21.18
C ALA A 13 1.56 -1.73 22.57
N GLU A 14 2.67 -0.99 22.63
CA GLU A 14 3.35 -0.61 23.87
C GLU A 14 2.41 0.16 24.81
N ALA A 15 1.68 1.15 24.29
CA ALA A 15 0.69 1.91 25.06
C ALA A 15 -0.45 1.04 25.62
N ALA A 16 -0.78 -0.07 24.95
CA ALA A 16 -1.79 -1.02 25.40
C ALA A 16 -1.23 -2.15 26.28
N GLY A 17 0.08 -2.18 26.55
CA GLY A 17 0.74 -3.31 27.24
C GLY A 17 0.71 -4.61 26.44
N ILE A 18 0.51 -4.53 25.12
CA ILE A 18 0.42 -5.67 24.20
C ILE A 18 1.74 -5.82 23.46
N ARG A 19 2.17 -7.06 23.24
CA ARG A 19 3.24 -7.38 22.28
C ARG A 19 2.64 -8.01 21.04
N ILE A 20 2.87 -7.40 19.88
CA ILE A 20 2.51 -8.01 18.60
C ILE A 20 3.56 -9.08 18.29
N ASP A 21 3.10 -10.30 18.04
CA ASP A 21 3.95 -11.45 17.70
C ASP A 21 3.97 -11.64 16.17
N PRO A 22 5.14 -11.45 15.50
CA PRO A 22 5.28 -11.70 14.07
C PRO A 22 4.92 -13.12 13.63
N LEU A 23 5.13 -14.15 14.47
CA LEU A 23 4.80 -15.53 14.11
C LEU A 23 3.28 -15.71 14.00
N ARG A 24 2.54 -15.18 14.98
CA ARG A 24 1.08 -15.20 14.94
C ARG A 24 0.53 -14.46 13.72
N LEU A 25 1.15 -13.36 13.29
CA LEU A 25 0.74 -12.67 12.05
C LEU A 25 0.89 -13.58 10.82
N ALA A 26 1.95 -14.39 10.76
CA ALA A 26 2.16 -15.32 9.68
C ALA A 26 1.16 -16.48 9.71
N GLU A 27 0.90 -17.05 10.88
CA GLU A 27 -0.11 -18.11 11.06
C GLU A 27 -1.52 -17.62 10.70
N ASP A 28 -1.86 -16.40 11.09
CA ASP A 28 -3.13 -15.76 10.73
C ASP A 28 -3.25 -15.56 9.21
N PHE A 29 -2.16 -15.15 8.54
CA PHE A 29 -2.11 -15.04 7.09
C PHE A 29 -2.26 -16.42 6.41
N GLU A 30 -1.49 -17.43 6.83
CA GLU A 30 -1.53 -18.78 6.23
C GLU A 30 -2.93 -19.40 6.35
N ARG A 31 -3.59 -19.22 7.49
CA ARG A 31 -4.97 -19.68 7.70
C ARG A 31 -5.95 -18.97 6.75
N LEU A 32 -5.79 -17.67 6.52
CA LEU A 32 -6.63 -16.93 5.58
C LEU A 32 -6.35 -17.35 4.13
N ALA A 33 -5.08 -17.52 3.77
CA ALA A 33 -4.63 -17.92 2.44
C ALA A 33 -5.09 -19.35 2.08
N ALA A 34 -5.20 -20.24 3.07
CA ALA A 34 -5.76 -21.58 2.86
C ALA A 34 -7.29 -21.59 2.65
N ALA A 35 -7.99 -20.53 3.05
CA ALA A 35 -9.45 -20.46 3.05
C ALA A 35 -10.04 -19.54 1.96
N HIS A 36 -9.21 -18.77 1.25
CA HIS A 36 -9.66 -17.78 0.28
C HIS A 36 -8.77 -17.80 -0.97
N ASP A 37 -9.36 -17.55 -2.14
CA ASP A 37 -8.64 -17.50 -3.41
C ASP A 37 -7.65 -16.32 -3.49
N LEU A 38 -7.95 -15.23 -2.79
CA LEU A 38 -7.14 -14.01 -2.75
C LEU A 38 -7.12 -13.43 -1.33
N VAL A 39 -5.93 -13.12 -0.83
CA VAL A 39 -5.73 -12.40 0.43
C VAL A 39 -4.91 -11.14 0.17
N VAL A 40 -5.48 -9.99 0.50
CA VAL A 40 -4.79 -8.70 0.46
C VAL A 40 -4.37 -8.32 1.87
N VAL A 41 -3.08 -8.04 2.05
CA VAL A 41 -2.53 -7.58 3.33
C VAL A 41 -2.33 -6.06 3.27
N GLU A 42 -3.19 -5.32 3.96
CA GLU A 42 -3.03 -3.88 4.14
C GLU A 42 -2.10 -3.59 5.33
N GLY A 43 -1.04 -2.82 5.09
CA GLY A 43 -0.19 -2.31 6.16
C GLY A 43 -0.73 -1.01 6.76
N ALA A 44 -0.29 -0.66 7.98
CA ALA A 44 -0.59 0.62 8.61
C ALA A 44 0.61 1.57 8.54
N GLY A 45 0.54 2.56 7.64
CA GLY A 45 1.60 3.53 7.40
C GLY A 45 2.52 3.12 6.24
N GLY A 46 3.81 3.43 6.33
CA GLY A 46 4.81 3.13 5.29
C GLY A 46 5.47 1.76 5.43
N LEU A 47 6.19 1.34 4.40
CA LEU A 47 6.86 0.03 4.31
C LEU A 47 7.81 -0.28 5.48
N LEU A 48 8.51 0.74 6.00
CA LEU A 48 9.47 0.60 7.09
C LEU A 48 8.87 0.90 8.47
N VAL A 49 7.55 1.04 8.58
CA VAL A 49 6.89 1.24 9.88
C VAL A 49 7.08 -0.01 10.75
N PRO A 50 7.56 0.12 12.00
CA PRO A 50 7.69 -1.00 12.92
C PRO A 50 6.35 -1.55 13.39
N ILE A 51 6.19 -2.87 13.27
CA ILE A 51 5.07 -3.64 13.81
C ILE A 51 5.40 -4.17 15.21
N ALA A 52 6.63 -4.68 15.35
CA ALA A 52 7.20 -5.20 16.59
C ALA A 52 8.68 -4.76 16.68
N PRO A 53 9.38 -4.94 17.82
CA PRO A 53 10.80 -4.63 17.92
C PRO A 53 11.61 -5.31 16.82
N ASN A 54 12.37 -4.54 16.05
CA ASN A 54 13.18 -4.99 14.91
C ASN A 54 12.39 -5.68 13.78
N PHE A 55 11.07 -5.45 13.67
CA PHE A 55 10.24 -6.08 12.66
C PHE A 55 9.27 -5.07 12.03
N THR A 56 9.41 -4.82 10.73
CA THR A 56 8.64 -3.84 9.95
C THR A 56 7.68 -4.50 8.95
N TYR A 57 6.84 -3.71 8.27
CA TYR A 57 6.01 -4.24 7.16
C TYR A 57 6.84 -4.82 6.00
N ARG A 58 8.03 -4.28 5.73
CA ARG A 58 9.00 -4.91 4.82
C ARG A 58 9.34 -6.33 5.25
N ASP A 59 9.60 -6.52 6.54
CA ASP A 59 10.01 -7.82 7.07
C ASP A 59 8.84 -8.81 7.08
N LEU A 60 7.62 -8.33 7.32
CA LEU A 60 6.40 -9.11 7.13
C LEU A 60 6.21 -9.55 5.68
N ALA A 61 6.29 -8.62 4.72
CA ALA A 61 6.18 -8.95 3.30
C ALA A 61 7.23 -9.99 2.88
N ARG A 62 8.48 -9.84 3.37
CA ARG A 62 9.55 -10.82 3.14
C ARG A 62 9.22 -12.18 3.73
N ARG A 63 8.80 -12.23 5.01
CA ARG A 63 8.50 -13.46 5.74
C ARG A 63 7.38 -14.27 5.10
N LEU A 64 6.40 -13.58 4.50
CA LEU A 64 5.25 -14.17 3.82
C LEU A 64 5.49 -14.38 2.31
N SER A 65 6.67 -14.02 1.80
CA SER A 65 6.99 -14.01 0.37
C SER A 65 5.96 -13.25 -0.48
N LEU A 66 5.39 -12.18 0.08
CA LEU A 66 4.34 -11.40 -0.56
C LEU A 66 4.95 -10.35 -1.49
N PRO A 67 4.39 -10.23 -2.70
CA PRO A 67 4.69 -9.08 -3.54
C PRO A 67 3.99 -7.82 -3.02
N VAL A 68 4.61 -6.66 -3.23
CA VAL A 68 4.18 -5.37 -2.66
C VAL A 68 3.59 -4.47 -3.74
N ILE A 69 2.47 -3.81 -3.42
CA ILE A 69 1.92 -2.69 -4.19
C ILE A 69 2.16 -1.40 -3.42
N VAL A 70 2.77 -0.40 -4.07
CA VAL A 70 3.01 0.91 -3.45
C VAL A 70 1.90 1.88 -3.84
N VAL A 71 1.16 2.38 -2.87
CA VAL A 71 0.14 3.43 -3.10
C VAL A 71 0.73 4.79 -2.78
N VAL A 72 0.82 5.65 -3.78
CA VAL A 72 1.42 6.98 -3.71
C VAL A 72 0.31 8.02 -3.70
N GLY A 73 0.02 8.61 -2.54
CA GLY A 73 -0.88 9.76 -2.46
C GLY A 73 -0.27 10.99 -3.14
N SER A 74 -0.93 11.53 -4.17
CA SER A 74 -0.46 12.69 -4.93
C SER A 74 -0.54 13.96 -4.08
N ARG A 75 0.62 14.43 -3.64
CA ARG A 75 0.85 15.68 -2.89
C ARG A 75 2.30 16.10 -3.04
N LEU A 76 2.65 17.30 -2.57
CA LEU A 76 4.05 17.74 -2.57
C LEU A 76 4.94 16.73 -1.81
N GLY A 77 6.08 16.38 -2.40
CA GLY A 77 7.03 15.39 -1.87
C GLY A 77 6.71 13.94 -2.20
N CYS A 78 5.56 13.63 -2.82
CA CYS A 78 5.18 12.24 -3.11
C CYS A 78 6.15 11.52 -4.05
N VAL A 79 6.76 12.22 -5.02
CA VAL A 79 7.75 11.63 -5.94
C VAL A 79 8.96 11.11 -5.17
N ASN A 80 9.51 11.90 -4.25
CA ASN A 80 10.62 11.46 -3.39
C ASN A 80 10.23 10.24 -2.56
N HIS A 81 9.09 10.29 -1.87
CA HIS A 81 8.65 9.16 -1.04
C HIS A 81 8.40 7.89 -1.85
N ALA A 82 7.83 8.01 -3.06
CA ALA A 82 7.61 6.90 -3.96
C ALA A 82 8.94 6.25 -4.35
N LEU A 83 9.90 7.05 -4.85
CA LEU A 83 11.20 6.55 -5.30
C LEU A 83 12.00 5.91 -4.15
N LEU A 84 12.04 6.54 -2.97
CA LEU A 84 12.69 5.97 -1.78
C LEU A 84 12.05 4.64 -1.35
N THR A 85 10.72 4.53 -1.47
CA THR A 85 10.01 3.29 -1.11
C THR A 85 10.30 2.19 -2.13
N LEU A 86 10.25 2.51 -3.43
CA LEU A 86 10.54 1.56 -4.50
C LEU A 86 11.99 1.09 -4.46
N GLU A 87 12.95 1.99 -4.22
CA GLU A 87 14.36 1.66 -4.03
C GLU A 87 14.56 0.72 -2.82
N ALA A 88 13.85 0.97 -1.70
CA ALA A 88 13.91 0.08 -0.54
C ALA A 88 13.36 -1.32 -0.84
N ILE A 89 12.32 -1.44 -1.67
CA ILE A 89 11.79 -2.74 -2.13
C ILE A 89 12.85 -3.46 -3.00
N GLU A 90 13.42 -2.77 -3.98
CA GLU A 90 14.42 -3.30 -4.90
C GLU A 90 15.68 -3.77 -4.18
N ARG A 91 16.22 -2.93 -3.28
CA ARG A 91 17.45 -3.23 -2.51
C ARG A 91 17.31 -4.47 -1.65
N GLU A 92 16.11 -4.71 -1.17
CA GLU A 92 15.77 -5.83 -0.28
C GLU A 92 15.31 -7.07 -1.05
N ARG A 93 15.39 -7.01 -2.40
CA ARG A 93 14.95 -8.04 -3.34
C ARG A 93 13.51 -8.49 -3.10
N LEU A 94 12.68 -7.58 -2.61
CA LEU A 94 11.24 -7.80 -2.55
C LEU A 94 10.65 -7.63 -3.94
N ARG A 95 9.66 -8.45 -4.28
CA ARG A 95 8.92 -8.29 -5.53
C ARG A 95 7.96 -7.11 -5.37
N ALA A 96 8.11 -6.06 -6.17
CA ALA A 96 7.04 -5.09 -6.37
C ALA A 96 6.13 -5.59 -7.49
N HIS A 97 4.81 -5.62 -7.25
CA HIS A 97 3.82 -5.74 -8.34
C HIS A 97 3.76 -4.45 -9.16
N GLY A 98 4.00 -3.32 -8.51
CA GLY A 98 4.01 -2.00 -9.11
C GLY A 98 3.57 -0.93 -8.12
N TYR A 99 3.28 0.25 -8.66
CA TYR A 99 2.79 1.38 -7.88
C TYR A 99 1.55 2.02 -8.49
N ILE A 100 0.71 2.58 -7.63
CA ILE A 100 -0.50 3.33 -7.98
C ILE A 100 -0.30 4.78 -7.54
N VAL A 101 -0.63 5.74 -8.39
CA VAL A 101 -0.73 7.15 -7.97
C VAL A 101 -2.17 7.48 -7.64
N ASN A 102 -2.45 7.79 -6.38
CA ASN A 102 -3.80 8.10 -5.89
C ASN A 102 -4.01 9.61 -5.82
N CYS A 103 -5.00 10.13 -6.55
CA CYS A 103 -5.38 11.54 -6.49
C CYS A 103 -6.25 11.80 -5.26
N LEU A 104 -5.76 12.62 -4.33
CA LEU A 104 -6.38 12.82 -3.02
C LEU A 104 -7.39 13.97 -2.98
N GLU A 105 -7.40 14.83 -4.00
CA GLU A 105 -8.18 16.06 -4.02
C GLU A 105 -9.01 16.17 -5.30
N LYS A 106 -10.17 16.83 -5.18
CA LYS A 106 -11.06 17.09 -6.30
C LYS A 106 -10.55 18.25 -7.17
N GLY A 107 -10.76 18.13 -8.48
CA GLY A 107 -10.62 19.23 -9.43
C GLY A 107 -9.49 19.03 -10.45
N GLU A 108 -9.53 19.81 -11.53
CA GLU A 108 -8.62 19.63 -12.68
C GLU A 108 -7.16 19.88 -12.33
N ARG A 109 -6.89 20.79 -11.39
CA ARG A 109 -5.53 21.03 -10.89
C ARG A 109 -4.96 19.77 -10.22
N ALA A 110 -5.68 19.18 -9.27
CA ALA A 110 -5.24 17.97 -8.56
C ALA A 110 -5.05 16.78 -9.50
N LYS A 111 -5.94 16.63 -10.50
CA LYS A 111 -5.79 15.63 -11.56
C LYS A 111 -4.52 15.85 -12.38
N THR A 112 -4.26 17.10 -12.79
CA THR A 112 -3.07 17.47 -13.56
C THR A 112 -1.79 17.21 -12.77
N GLU A 113 -1.77 17.58 -11.49
CA GLU A 113 -0.64 17.33 -10.59
C GLU A 113 -0.40 15.82 -10.38
N ALA A 114 -1.46 15.02 -10.17
CA ALA A 114 -1.34 13.57 -10.06
C ALA A 114 -0.78 12.93 -11.34
N ALA A 115 -1.26 13.36 -12.51
CA ALA A 115 -0.74 12.89 -13.79
C ALA A 115 0.73 13.29 -14.02
N ALA A 116 1.11 14.50 -13.61
CA ALA A 116 2.51 14.95 -13.68
C ALA A 116 3.41 14.14 -12.73
N ASN A 117 2.98 13.91 -11.50
CA ASN A 117 3.69 13.09 -10.51
C ASN A 117 3.87 11.65 -11.00
N ALA A 118 2.82 11.03 -11.55
CA ALA A 118 2.88 9.68 -12.11
C ALA A 118 3.92 9.58 -13.25
N ARG A 119 3.92 10.56 -14.17
CA ARG A 119 4.93 10.65 -15.24
C ARG A 119 6.35 10.83 -14.71
N LEU A 120 6.53 11.64 -13.66
CA LEU A 120 7.85 11.83 -13.05
C LEU A 120 8.34 10.55 -12.39
N ILE A 121 7.53 9.88 -11.58
CA ILE A 121 7.92 8.62 -10.94
C ILE A 121 8.32 7.59 -12.00
N ALA A 122 7.53 7.44 -13.06
CA ALA A 122 7.80 6.49 -14.15
C ALA A 122 9.15 6.72 -14.85
N ARG A 123 9.67 7.95 -14.85
CA ARG A 123 10.98 8.28 -15.46
C ARG A 123 12.17 7.87 -14.61
N PHE A 124 11.98 7.61 -13.32
CA PHE A 124 13.05 7.40 -12.34
C PHE A 124 13.00 6.01 -11.68
N THR A 125 12.09 5.13 -12.09
CA THR A 125 12.01 3.76 -11.57
C THR A 125 11.82 2.76 -12.72
N THR A 126 12.25 1.52 -12.49
CA THR A 126 11.96 0.39 -13.38
C THR A 126 10.67 -0.34 -13.01
N GLN A 127 10.11 -0.01 -11.84
CA GLN A 127 8.88 -0.61 -11.36
C GLN A 127 7.69 -0.19 -12.24
N ARG A 128 6.80 -1.14 -12.51
CA ARG A 128 5.60 -0.90 -13.32
C ARG A 128 4.65 0.07 -12.61
N SER A 129 4.10 1.02 -13.37
CA SER A 129 2.90 1.73 -12.93
C SER A 129 1.68 0.85 -13.14
N LEU A 130 0.84 0.72 -12.12
CA LEU A 130 -0.47 0.06 -12.19
C LEU A 130 -1.59 1.04 -12.53
N GLY A 131 -1.27 2.30 -12.83
CA GLY A 131 -2.24 3.34 -13.14
C GLY A 131 -2.36 4.43 -12.07
N SER A 132 -3.31 5.34 -12.32
CA SER A 132 -3.60 6.48 -11.43
C SER A 132 -5.07 6.46 -11.03
N PHE A 133 -5.34 6.27 -9.74
CA PHE A 133 -6.71 6.29 -9.22
C PHE A 133 -7.19 7.73 -9.05
N PRO A 134 -8.37 8.10 -9.57
CA PRO A 134 -8.89 9.46 -9.47
C PRO A 134 -9.41 9.74 -8.06
N PHE A 135 -9.60 11.03 -7.75
CA PHE A 135 -10.38 11.39 -6.57
C PHE A 135 -11.80 10.86 -6.73
N ALA A 136 -12.28 10.16 -5.71
CA ALA A 136 -13.63 9.61 -5.64
C ALA A 136 -14.37 10.17 -4.43
N GLU A 137 -15.57 10.71 -4.64
CA GLU A 137 -16.45 11.13 -3.57
C GLU A 137 -17.03 9.91 -2.83
N LYS A 138 -17.44 10.11 -1.57
CA LYS A 138 -18.02 9.05 -0.73
C LYS A 138 -19.17 8.28 -1.42
N LYS A 139 -19.99 8.95 -2.23
CA LYS A 139 -21.10 8.34 -2.97
C LYS A 139 -20.65 7.36 -4.06
N GLU A 140 -19.47 7.58 -4.62
CA GLU A 140 -18.85 6.75 -5.66
C GLU A 140 -18.21 5.52 -5.02
N LEU A 141 -17.72 5.66 -3.79
CA LEU A 141 -17.17 4.59 -2.94
C LEU A 141 -18.23 3.81 -2.15
N ALA A 142 -19.52 4.13 -2.32
CA ALA A 142 -20.60 3.58 -1.49
C ALA A 142 -21.05 2.16 -1.89
N SER A 143 -20.66 1.68 -3.07
CA SER A 143 -20.91 0.30 -3.51
C SER A 143 -19.59 -0.31 -4.00
N ASN A 144 -19.37 -1.57 -3.64
CA ASN A 144 -18.23 -2.36 -4.11
C ASN A 144 -18.22 -2.45 -5.64
N GLU A 145 -19.39 -2.54 -6.28
CA GLU A 145 -19.50 -2.62 -7.75
C GLU A 145 -19.00 -1.33 -8.40
N ARG A 146 -19.44 -0.17 -7.90
CA ARG A 146 -18.99 1.14 -8.41
C ARG A 146 -17.51 1.38 -8.17
N LEU A 147 -17.01 0.96 -7.01
CA LEU A 147 -15.58 1.02 -6.70
C LEU A 147 -14.78 0.10 -7.64
N ALA A 148 -15.26 -1.11 -7.90
CA ALA A 148 -14.62 -2.04 -8.83
C ALA A 148 -14.60 -1.46 -10.25
N GLU A 149 -15.73 -0.97 -10.77
CA GLU A 149 -15.81 -0.29 -12.07
C GLU A 149 -14.86 0.92 -12.16
N LEU A 150 -14.75 1.70 -11.07
CA LEU A 150 -13.82 2.82 -11.03
C LEU A 150 -12.37 2.35 -11.01
N ALA A 151 -12.04 1.30 -10.26
CA ALA A 151 -10.71 0.71 -10.22
C ALA A 151 -10.32 0.13 -11.58
N GLU A 152 -11.16 -0.69 -12.21
CA GLU A 152 -10.88 -1.31 -13.51
C GLU A 152 -10.70 -0.30 -14.64
N ARG A 153 -11.38 0.85 -14.59
CA ARG A 153 -11.19 1.93 -15.57
C ARG A 153 -9.86 2.66 -15.46
N HIS A 154 -9.26 2.66 -14.28
CA HIS A 154 -8.12 3.52 -13.95
C HIS A 154 -6.85 2.78 -13.57
N LEU A 155 -6.98 1.50 -13.20
CA LEU A 155 -5.94 0.64 -12.70
C LEU A 155 -5.86 -0.65 -13.52
N GLU A 156 -4.66 -1.17 -13.66
CA GLU A 156 -4.41 -2.46 -14.30
C GLU A 156 -4.69 -3.62 -13.31
N VAL A 157 -5.95 -3.74 -12.88
CA VAL A 157 -6.37 -4.70 -11.82
C VAL A 157 -6.02 -6.15 -12.20
N GLY A 158 -6.17 -6.53 -13.47
CA GLY A 158 -5.83 -7.87 -13.96
C GLY A 158 -4.34 -8.23 -13.93
N ALA A 159 -3.46 -7.31 -13.52
CA ALA A 159 -2.05 -7.59 -13.26
C ALA A 159 -1.71 -7.77 -11.78
N ILE A 160 -2.70 -7.56 -10.91
CA ILE A 160 -2.59 -7.72 -9.45
C ILE A 160 -3.08 -9.11 -9.03
N VAL A 161 -4.05 -9.66 -9.76
CA VAL A 161 -4.69 -10.97 -9.52
C VAL A 161 -4.17 -12.07 -10.44
#